data_AF-A0A0R3Q4D1-F1
#
_entry.id   AF-A0A0R3Q4D1-F1
#
_cell.length_a   1.000
_cell.length_b   1.000
_cell.length_c   1.000
_cell.angle_alpha   90.00
_cell.angle_beta   90.00
_cell.angle_gamma   90.00
#
_symmetry.space_group_name_H-M   'P 1'
#
loop_
_entity.id
_entity.type
_entity.pdbx_description
1 polymer ?
#
loop_
_entity_poly.entity_id
_entity_poly.type
_entity_poly.pdbx_seq_one_letter_code
_entity_poly.pdbx_strand_id
1 'polypeptide(L)'
;MGRMMSEGSKQIAMSSVFYFLLGTILFLTSFGIFGLCILLSLFLGLILGLFMSPFSRGQEVSDEYLRKLNEVSMKFCFLVGRQGFLANRGRFSRNAYEQEQPMTNSATIDAILEQMLSYVIRDFIDSWYSSLTPDLHFKESLKRCARRTVAAFSQWYGFFKVDFVPLLTQHIVDDIASHFRLFRRAKERAQLHYGENYTTDELETMFFDLELEMEKCYCRDLVSTCSHYENAYFHDVADILLYLLTPAEDFRSRPFRFLLREIYVKRMMLPLFDMLSDPDFINRSIIWL
;
A
#
# COMPACT_ATOMS: atom_id res chain seq x y z
N MET A 1 -16.58 7.16 54.08
CA MET A 1 -17.05 6.17 53.08
C MET A 1 -16.07 5.00 52.90
N GLY A 2 -14.77 5.21 52.64
CA GLY A 2 -13.83 4.12 52.31
C GLY A 2 -13.51 3.10 53.43
N ARG A 3 -13.61 3.48 54.71
CA ARG A 3 -13.29 2.57 55.84
C ARG A 3 -14.38 1.50 56.06
N MET A 4 -15.65 1.85 55.83
CA MET A 4 -16.82 0.96 55.98
C MET A 4 -16.89 -0.12 54.87
N MET A 5 -16.51 0.22 53.63
CA MET A 5 -16.44 -0.75 52.53
C MET A 5 -15.29 -1.76 52.70
N SER A 6 -14.18 -1.34 53.32
CA SER A 6 -13.05 -2.25 53.62
C SER A 6 -13.40 -3.28 54.69
N GLU A 7 -14.17 -2.90 55.72
CA GLU A 7 -14.65 -3.83 56.75
C GLU A 7 -15.65 -4.85 56.21
N GLY A 8 -16.59 -4.42 55.36
CA GLY A 8 -17.55 -5.34 54.72
C GLY A 8 -16.87 -6.36 53.80
N SER A 9 -15.88 -5.94 53.00
CA SER A 9 -15.11 -6.86 52.16
C SER A 9 -14.28 -7.86 52.99
N LYS A 10 -13.68 -7.41 54.10
CA LYS A 10 -12.97 -8.29 55.04
C LYS A 10 -13.91 -9.29 55.70
N GLN A 11 -15.12 -8.88 56.07
CA GLN A 11 -16.10 -9.74 56.72
C GLN A 11 -16.65 -10.82 55.75
N ILE A 12 -16.87 -10.47 54.49
CA ILE A 12 -17.27 -11.42 53.43
C ILE A 12 -16.13 -12.40 53.13
N ALA A 13 -14.88 -11.91 53.03
CA ALA A 13 -13.72 -12.77 52.83
C ALA A 13 -13.51 -13.74 54.01
N MET A 14 -13.64 -13.25 55.25
CA MET A 14 -13.55 -14.09 56.46
C MET A 14 -14.66 -15.14 56.53
N SER A 15 -15.88 -14.79 56.10
CA SER A 15 -17.01 -15.72 56.02
C SER A 15 -16.78 -16.80 54.95
N SER A 16 -16.30 -16.42 53.76
CA SER A 16 -15.94 -17.37 52.68
C SER A 16 -14.82 -18.33 53.10
N VAL A 17 -13.78 -17.82 53.76
CA VAL A 17 -12.69 -18.63 54.31
C VAL A 17 -13.20 -19.59 55.39
N PHE A 18 -14.13 -19.15 56.25
CA PHE A 18 -14.74 -20.00 57.27
C PHE A 18 -15.55 -21.15 56.67
N TYR A 19 -16.42 -20.88 55.68
CA TYR A 19 -17.17 -21.92 54.99
C TYR A 19 -16.26 -22.88 54.20
N PHE A 20 -15.18 -22.38 53.62
CA PHE A 20 -14.16 -23.21 52.97
C PHE A 20 -13.45 -24.13 53.97
N LEU A 21 -13.04 -23.60 55.13
CA LEU A 21 -12.42 -24.37 56.21
C LEU A 21 -13.38 -25.41 56.80
N LEU A 22 -14.64 -25.05 57.00
CA LEU A 22 -15.65 -25.98 57.49
C LEU A 22 -15.90 -27.11 56.47
N GLY A 23 -15.97 -26.76 55.19
CA GLY A 23 -16.10 -27.73 54.10
C GLY A 23 -14.90 -28.66 53.99
N THR A 24 -13.67 -28.16 54.13
CA THR A 24 -12.46 -29.01 54.08
C THR A 24 -12.39 -29.95 55.27
N ILE A 25 -12.75 -29.49 56.48
CA ILE A 25 -12.79 -30.34 57.68
C ILE A 25 -13.85 -31.43 57.53
N LEU A 26 -15.08 -31.08 57.13
CA LEU A 26 -16.17 -32.04 56.91
C LEU A 26 -15.83 -33.07 55.83
N PHE A 27 -15.14 -32.65 54.77
CA PHE A 27 -14.66 -33.53 53.71
C PHE A 27 -13.57 -34.48 54.21
N LEU A 28 -12.61 -33.98 54.99
CA LEU A 28 -11.56 -34.79 55.60
C LEU A 28 -12.12 -35.84 56.58
N THR A 29 -13.13 -35.49 57.37
CA THR A 29 -13.74 -36.43 58.32
C THR A 29 -14.58 -37.49 57.61
N SER A 30 -15.19 -37.17 56.47
CA SER A 30 -16.09 -38.08 55.75
C SER A 30 -15.36 -39.02 54.80
N PHE A 31 -14.34 -38.52 54.09
CA PHE A 31 -13.64 -39.27 53.02
C PHE A 31 -12.17 -39.54 53.31
N GLY A 32 -11.62 -38.95 54.39
CA GLY A 32 -10.22 -39.10 54.75
C GLY A 32 -9.24 -38.45 53.76
N ILE A 33 -7.95 -38.66 54.00
CA ILE A 33 -6.87 -38.10 53.18
C ILE A 33 -6.84 -38.71 51.77
N PHE A 34 -7.32 -39.95 51.63
CA PHE A 34 -7.41 -40.65 50.34
C PHE A 34 -8.39 -39.97 49.38
N GLY A 35 -9.53 -39.47 49.88
CA GLY A 35 -10.48 -38.70 49.06
C GLY A 35 -9.88 -37.42 48.50
N LEU A 36 -9.03 -36.74 49.28
CA LEU A 36 -8.33 -35.53 48.84
C LEU A 36 -7.29 -35.83 47.75
N CYS A 37 -6.55 -36.94 47.87
CA CYS A 37 -5.61 -37.39 46.84
C CYS A 37 -6.32 -37.73 45.51
N ILE A 38 -7.49 -38.37 45.55
CA ILE A 38 -8.28 -38.68 44.35
C ILE A 38 -8.82 -37.40 43.70
N LEU A 39 -9.29 -36.42 44.50
CA LEU A 39 -9.77 -35.15 43.96
C LEU A 39 -8.65 -34.37 43.26
N LEU A 40 -7.45 -34.34 43.85
CA LEU A 40 -6.29 -33.71 43.24
C LEU A 40 -5.83 -34.40 41.95
N SER A 41 -5.86 -35.74 41.88
CA SER A 41 -5.49 -36.46 40.65
C SER A 41 -6.49 -36.24 39.52
N LEU A 42 -7.79 -36.17 39.83
CA LEU A 42 -8.83 -35.82 38.87
C LEU A 42 -8.69 -34.39 38.36
N PHE A 43 -8.38 -33.44 39.25
CA PHE A 43 -8.16 -32.05 38.88
C PHE A 43 -6.94 -31.88 37.97
N LEU A 44 -5.83 -32.57 38.28
CA LEU A 44 -4.63 -32.57 37.44
C LEU A 44 -4.90 -33.20 36.06
N GLY A 45 -5.66 -34.30 36.02
CA GLY A 45 -6.09 -34.93 34.77
C GLY A 45 -6.94 -34.00 33.90
N LEU A 46 -7.83 -33.22 34.51
CA LEU A 46 -8.67 -32.24 33.82
C LEU A 46 -7.84 -31.09 33.24
N ILE A 47 -6.88 -30.55 34.00
CA ILE A 47 -5.97 -29.51 33.50
C ILE A 47 -5.15 -30.03 32.32
N LEU A 48 -4.54 -31.22 32.45
CA LEU A 48 -3.75 -31.82 31.37
C LEU A 48 -4.61 -32.08 30.13
N GLY A 49 -5.84 -32.57 30.30
CA GLY A 49 -6.79 -32.76 29.19
C GLY A 49 -7.15 -31.46 28.48
N LEU A 50 -7.39 -30.37 29.23
CA LEU A 50 -7.70 -29.05 28.67
C LEU A 50 -6.53 -28.44 27.90
N PHE A 51 -5.28 -28.74 28.25
CA PHE A 51 -4.11 -28.27 27.51
C PHE A 51 -3.76 -29.16 26.31
N MET A 52 -3.88 -30.49 26.46
CA MET A 52 -3.53 -31.43 25.39
C MET A 52 -4.52 -31.41 24.23
N SER A 53 -5.82 -31.26 24.49
CA SER A 53 -6.86 -31.23 23.45
C SER A 53 -6.67 -30.12 22.40
N PRO A 54 -6.48 -28.83 22.77
CA PRO A 54 -6.22 -27.77 21.80
C PRO A 54 -4.82 -27.87 21.17
N PHE A 55 -3.82 -28.41 21.89
CA PHE A 55 -2.48 -28.60 21.34
C PHE A 55 -2.47 -29.66 20.24
N SER A 56 -3.07 -30.82 20.49
CA SER A 56 -3.20 -31.89 19.48
C SER A 56 -4.05 -31.44 18.29
N ARG A 57 -5.17 -30.74 18.53
CA ARG A 57 -5.99 -30.18 17.45
C ARG A 57 -5.27 -29.09 16.66
N GLY A 58 -4.45 -28.27 17.33
CA GLY A 58 -3.60 -27.28 16.69
C GLY A 58 -2.53 -27.91 15.80
N GLN A 59 -1.97 -29.03 16.22
CA GLN A 59 -1.01 -29.80 15.44
C GLN A 59 -1.64 -30.41 14.19
N GLU A 60 -2.84 -31.02 14.31
CA GLU A 60 -3.59 -31.55 13.17
C GLU A 60 -3.93 -30.47 12.13
N VAL A 61 -4.39 -29.31 12.61
CA VAL A 61 -4.71 -28.16 11.76
C VAL A 61 -3.45 -27.60 11.08
N SER A 62 -2.35 -27.46 11.82
CA SER A 62 -1.05 -27.04 11.27
C SER A 62 -0.57 -27.97 10.17
N ASP A 63 -0.68 -29.28 10.38
CA ASP A 63 -0.28 -30.28 9.39
C ASP A 63 -1.16 -30.24 8.14
N GLU A 64 -2.46 -29.98 8.28
CA GLU A 64 -3.35 -29.77 7.13
C GLU A 64 -2.97 -28.52 6.32
N TYR A 65 -2.68 -27.40 7.00
CA TYR A 65 -2.21 -26.18 6.33
C TYR A 65 -0.87 -26.40 5.64
N LEU A 66 0.09 -27.09 6.28
CA LEU A 66 1.38 -27.43 5.68
C LEU A 66 1.21 -28.29 4.44
N ARG A 67 0.29 -29.26 4.45
CA ARG A 67 -0.01 -30.09 3.26
C ARG A 67 -0.60 -29.26 2.13
N LYS A 68 -1.57 -28.38 2.39
CA LYS A 68 -2.12 -27.46 1.37
C LYS A 68 -1.03 -26.53 0.82
N LEU A 69 -0.17 -25.99 1.67
CA LEU A 69 0.91 -25.10 1.27
C LEU A 69 1.95 -25.85 0.42
N ASN A 70 2.27 -27.09 0.79
CA ASN A 70 3.15 -27.96 0.01
C ASN A 70 2.52 -28.35 -1.34
N GLU A 71 1.21 -28.63 -1.38
CA GLU A 71 0.48 -28.89 -2.61
C GLU A 71 0.48 -27.67 -3.54
N VAL A 72 0.21 -26.47 -3.02
CA VAL A 72 0.34 -25.21 -3.75
C VAL A 72 1.77 -24.99 -4.21
N SER A 73 2.77 -25.24 -3.36
CA SER A 73 4.19 -25.09 -3.70
C SER A 73 4.68 -26.10 -4.76
N MET A 74 4.05 -27.26 -4.87
CA MET A 74 4.36 -28.26 -5.89
C MET A 74 3.59 -27.97 -7.20
N LYS A 75 2.35 -27.46 -7.09
CA LYS A 75 1.48 -27.12 -8.22
C LYS A 75 1.91 -25.82 -8.90
N PHE A 76 2.21 -24.79 -8.12
CA PHE A 76 2.98 -23.65 -8.56
C PHE A 76 4.43 -24.07 -8.49
N CYS A 77 4.94 -24.58 -9.59
CA CYS A 77 6.37 -24.75 -9.77
C CYS A 77 6.99 -23.34 -9.69
N PHE A 78 7.25 -22.86 -8.47
CA PHE A 78 8.23 -21.81 -8.25
C PHE A 78 9.46 -22.37 -8.93
N LEU A 79 9.79 -21.84 -10.11
CA LEU A 79 10.97 -22.21 -10.87
C LEU A 79 12.06 -22.43 -9.86
N VAL A 80 12.50 -23.69 -9.70
CA VAL A 80 13.54 -24.07 -8.75
C VAL A 80 14.81 -23.45 -9.29
N GLY A 81 14.95 -22.16 -9.05
CA GLY A 81 16.13 -21.37 -9.31
C GLY A 81 17.23 -21.79 -8.36
N ARG A 82 17.13 -22.91 -7.63
CA ARG A 82 18.17 -23.34 -6.69
C ARG A 82 19.47 -23.66 -7.44
N GLN A 83 19.42 -24.32 -8.59
CA GLN A 83 20.64 -24.53 -9.40
C GLN A 83 21.11 -23.23 -10.07
N GLY A 84 20.21 -22.40 -10.60
CA GLY A 84 20.56 -21.10 -11.17
C GLY A 84 21.11 -20.09 -10.15
N PHE A 85 20.59 -20.10 -8.93
CA PHE A 85 21.00 -19.29 -7.78
C PHE A 85 22.33 -19.77 -7.21
N LEU A 86 22.52 -21.08 -7.06
CA LEU A 86 23.79 -21.65 -6.62
C LEU A 86 24.89 -21.45 -7.67
N ALA A 87 24.58 -21.61 -8.97
CA ALA A 87 25.51 -21.33 -10.06
C ALA A 87 25.85 -19.84 -10.18
N ASN A 88 24.89 -18.94 -9.89
CA ASN A 88 25.09 -17.50 -9.89
C ASN A 88 25.42 -16.92 -8.51
N ARG A 89 25.73 -17.74 -7.49
CA ARG A 89 26.06 -17.27 -6.13
C ARG A 89 27.21 -16.27 -6.13
N GLY A 90 28.19 -16.48 -7.01
CA GLY A 90 29.32 -15.56 -7.23
C GLY A 90 28.93 -14.24 -7.89
N ARG A 91 27.79 -14.16 -8.60
CA ARG A 91 27.27 -12.94 -9.23
C ARG A 91 26.73 -11.97 -8.17
N PHE A 92 26.15 -12.50 -7.11
CA PHE A 92 25.68 -11.74 -5.95
C PHE A 92 26.81 -11.43 -4.96
N SER A 93 27.87 -12.25 -4.90
CA SER A 93 29.01 -12.04 -3.99
C SER A 93 30.04 -11.01 -4.47
N ARG A 94 30.01 -10.61 -5.74
CA ARG A 94 30.97 -9.64 -6.29
C ARG A 94 30.42 -8.25 -6.03
N ASN A 95 31.20 -7.39 -5.36
CA ASN A 95 30.91 -5.97 -5.09
C ASN A 95 30.78 -5.13 -6.38
N ALA A 96 29.92 -5.52 -7.32
CA ALA A 96 29.53 -4.71 -8.47
C ALA A 96 28.57 -3.58 -8.08
N TYR A 97 28.32 -3.40 -6.78
CA TYR A 97 27.35 -2.47 -6.18
C TYR A 97 27.98 -1.14 -5.74
N GLU A 98 29.30 -0.98 -5.83
CA GLU A 98 30.02 0.24 -5.43
C GLU A 98 29.95 1.40 -6.43
N GLN A 99 29.36 1.22 -7.61
CA GLN A 99 29.31 2.31 -8.57
C GLN A 99 28.07 3.17 -8.31
N GLU A 100 28.24 4.24 -7.55
CA GLU A 100 27.32 5.38 -7.49
C GLU A 100 27.20 5.95 -8.90
N GLN A 101 26.17 5.50 -9.62
CA GLN A 101 25.84 6.07 -10.93
C GLN A 101 25.14 7.41 -10.68
N PRO A 102 25.62 8.52 -11.26
CA PRO A 102 24.95 9.80 -11.15
C PRO A 102 23.54 9.69 -11.73
N MET A 103 22.58 10.24 -10.99
CA MET A 103 21.15 10.23 -11.36
C MET A 103 20.83 11.38 -12.31
N THR A 104 21.57 12.48 -12.22
CA THR A 104 21.41 13.68 -13.05
C THR A 104 22.79 14.26 -13.38
N ASN A 105 22.80 15.38 -14.11
CA ASN A 105 24.02 16.14 -14.38
C ASN A 105 24.35 17.17 -13.28
N SER A 106 23.66 17.14 -12.14
CA SER A 106 23.82 18.10 -11.03
C SER A 106 24.07 17.39 -9.70
N ALA A 107 25.26 17.59 -9.12
CA ALA A 107 25.65 16.98 -7.85
C ALA A 107 24.72 17.36 -6.68
N THR A 108 24.19 18.58 -6.67
CA THR A 108 23.26 19.03 -5.63
C THR A 108 21.93 18.28 -5.70
N ILE A 109 21.41 18.07 -6.92
CA ILE A 109 20.15 17.35 -7.14
C ILE A 109 20.34 15.87 -6.80
N ASP A 110 21.46 15.29 -7.22
CA ASP A 110 21.79 13.89 -6.94
C ASP A 110 21.89 13.61 -5.43
N ALA A 111 22.48 14.52 -4.66
CA ALA A 111 22.55 14.39 -3.21
C ALA A 111 21.15 14.37 -2.56
N ILE A 112 20.24 15.24 -3.01
CA ILE A 112 18.86 15.29 -2.51
C ILE A 112 18.10 14.01 -2.89
N LEU A 113 18.23 13.56 -4.14
CA LEU A 113 17.59 12.34 -4.61
C LEU A 113 18.09 11.10 -3.86
N GLU A 114 19.39 11.03 -3.57
CA GLU A 114 19.98 9.93 -2.82
C GLU A 114 19.50 9.91 -1.37
N GLN A 115 19.32 11.09 -0.78
CA GLN A 115 18.73 11.24 0.55
C GLN A 115 17.26 10.80 0.55
N MET A 116 16.46 11.22 -0.44
CA MET A 116 15.07 10.79 -0.58
C MET A 116 14.96 9.27 -0.75
N LEU A 117 15.77 8.70 -1.63
CA LEU A 117 15.82 7.26 -1.86
C LEU A 117 16.19 6.51 -0.58
N SER A 118 17.15 7.03 0.19
CA SER A 118 17.53 6.45 1.48
C SER A 118 16.38 6.48 2.50
N TYR A 119 15.57 7.55 2.53
CA TYR A 119 14.37 7.61 3.37
C TYR A 119 13.30 6.60 2.92
N VAL A 120 13.07 6.46 1.62
CA VAL A 120 12.11 5.46 1.10
C VAL A 120 12.53 4.04 1.49
N ILE A 121 13.81 3.69 1.33
CA ILE A 121 14.31 2.37 1.74
C ILE A 121 14.16 2.17 3.26
N ARG A 122 14.51 3.18 4.06
CA ARG A 122 14.40 3.11 5.52
C ARG A 122 12.96 2.91 5.98
N ASP A 123 12.04 3.71 5.46
CA ASP A 123 10.67 3.77 5.99
C ASP A 123 9.82 2.61 5.45
N PHE A 124 9.99 2.23 4.19
CA PHE A 124 9.16 1.22 3.54
C PHE A 124 9.79 -0.17 3.43
N ILE A 125 11.11 -0.33 3.62
CA ILE A 125 11.78 -1.63 3.43
C ILE A 125 12.46 -2.10 4.71
N ASP A 126 13.25 -1.25 5.37
CA ASP A 126 13.95 -1.68 6.59
C ASP A 126 12.97 -2.10 7.70
N SER A 127 11.76 -1.55 7.72
CA SER A 127 10.70 -1.89 8.69
C SER A 127 10.32 -3.38 8.71
N TRP A 128 10.43 -4.09 7.60
CA TRP A 128 10.09 -5.53 7.51
C TRP A 128 11.23 -6.41 6.99
N TYR A 129 12.14 -5.87 6.18
CA TYR A 129 13.20 -6.68 5.58
C TYR A 129 14.30 -7.03 6.58
N SER A 130 14.64 -6.09 7.48
CA SER A 130 15.64 -6.30 8.53
C SER A 130 15.26 -7.40 9.54
N SER A 131 13.97 -7.71 9.69
CA SER A 131 13.53 -8.82 10.56
C SER A 131 13.59 -10.18 9.86
N LEU A 132 13.60 -10.22 8.52
CA LEU A 132 13.65 -11.45 7.73
C LEU A 132 15.08 -11.91 7.46
N THR A 133 15.99 -10.99 7.13
CA THR A 133 17.38 -11.33 6.75
C THR A 133 18.35 -10.17 7.01
N PRO A 134 19.61 -10.45 7.38
CA PRO A 134 20.66 -9.44 7.47
C PRO A 134 21.25 -9.05 6.11
N ASP A 135 20.78 -9.64 5.01
CA ASP A 135 21.27 -9.35 3.66
C ASP A 135 21.02 -7.88 3.27
N LEU A 136 21.98 -7.25 2.59
CA LEU A 136 21.87 -5.87 2.10
C LEU A 136 21.68 -5.81 0.57
N HIS A 137 21.90 -6.94 -0.13
CA HIS A 137 21.93 -6.96 -1.60
C HIS A 137 20.61 -6.57 -2.23
N PHE A 138 19.49 -6.97 -1.64
CA PHE A 138 18.17 -6.57 -2.12
C PHE A 138 17.98 -5.04 -2.06
N LYS A 139 18.36 -4.42 -0.93
CA LYS A 139 18.24 -2.98 -0.73
C LYS A 139 19.10 -2.20 -1.71
N GLU A 140 20.35 -2.60 -1.88
CA GLU A 140 21.25 -1.97 -2.86
C GLU A 140 20.81 -2.22 -4.31
N SER A 141 20.24 -3.39 -4.60
CA SER A 141 19.66 -3.65 -5.92
C SER A 141 18.48 -2.72 -6.20
N LEU A 142 17.62 -2.47 -5.22
CA LEU A 142 16.49 -1.57 -5.38
C LEU A 142 16.95 -0.12 -5.52
N LYS A 143 17.91 0.31 -4.69
CA LYS A 143 18.52 1.65 -4.83
C LYS A 143 19.12 1.84 -6.22
N ARG A 144 19.86 0.85 -6.72
CA ARG A 144 20.43 0.92 -8.08
C ARG A 144 19.35 0.99 -9.16
N CYS A 145 18.29 0.20 -9.02
CA CYS A 145 17.16 0.26 -9.95
C CYS A 145 16.57 1.67 -9.98
N ALA A 146 16.27 2.25 -8.80
CA ALA A 146 15.80 3.62 -8.69
C ALA A 146 16.76 4.64 -9.31
N ARG A 147 18.07 4.57 -9.01
CA ARG A 147 19.08 5.46 -9.62
C ARG A 147 19.07 5.39 -11.14
N ARG A 148 19.00 4.17 -11.70
CA ARG A 148 18.94 3.97 -13.16
C ARG A 148 17.65 4.50 -13.77
N THR A 149 16.52 4.33 -13.10
CA THR A 149 15.24 4.91 -13.55
C THR A 149 15.29 6.43 -13.53
N VAL A 150 15.84 7.04 -12.48
CA VAL A 150 15.99 8.50 -12.41
C VAL A 150 17.00 9.02 -13.43
N ALA A 151 18.10 8.31 -13.65
CA ALA A 151 19.07 8.62 -14.70
C ALA A 151 18.46 8.53 -16.10
N ALA A 152 17.71 7.47 -16.38
CA ALA A 152 16.97 7.32 -17.64
C ALA A 152 15.96 8.46 -17.81
N PHE A 153 15.26 8.86 -16.75
CA PHE A 153 14.37 10.01 -16.76
C PHE A 153 15.11 11.33 -17.02
N SER A 154 16.25 11.56 -16.35
CA SER A 154 17.07 12.77 -16.54
C SER A 154 17.69 12.83 -17.94
N GLN A 155 18.07 11.69 -18.51
CA GLN A 155 18.58 11.61 -19.88
C GLN A 155 17.46 11.81 -20.90
N TRP A 156 16.29 11.22 -20.66
CA TRP A 156 15.08 11.46 -21.43
C TRP A 156 14.72 12.95 -21.42
N TYR A 157 14.73 13.59 -20.25
CA TYR A 157 14.56 15.04 -20.10
C TYR A 157 15.54 15.82 -20.99
N GLY A 158 16.83 15.47 -20.95
CA GLY A 158 17.86 16.12 -21.79
C GLY A 158 17.69 15.86 -23.29
N PHE A 159 17.20 14.66 -23.65
CA PHE A 159 16.97 14.25 -25.04
C PHE A 159 15.76 14.95 -25.65
N PHE A 160 14.66 15.10 -24.90
CA PHE A 160 13.46 15.75 -25.37
C PHE A 160 13.54 17.28 -25.40
N LYS A 161 14.61 17.89 -24.84
CA LYS A 161 14.83 19.35 -24.79
C LYS A 161 13.55 20.14 -24.44
N VAL A 162 12.74 19.60 -23.55
CA VAL A 162 11.47 20.23 -23.17
C VAL A 162 11.83 21.47 -22.38
N ASP A 163 11.52 22.64 -22.94
CA ASP A 163 11.66 23.89 -22.20
C ASP A 163 10.47 24.00 -21.25
N PHE A 164 10.71 23.69 -19.97
CA PHE A 164 9.68 23.73 -18.95
C PHE A 164 9.19 25.15 -18.67
N VAL A 165 9.98 26.18 -19.01
CA VAL A 165 9.58 27.56 -18.76
C VAL A 165 8.38 27.93 -19.65
N PRO A 166 8.43 27.81 -21.00
CA PRO A 166 7.25 27.96 -21.85
C PRO A 166 6.16 26.95 -21.55
N LEU A 167 6.50 25.69 -21.25
CA LEU A 167 5.49 24.67 -20.92
C LEU A 167 4.64 25.10 -19.72
N LEU A 168 5.27 25.50 -18.63
CA LEU A 168 4.60 25.85 -17.38
C LEU A 168 3.97 27.24 -17.43
N THR A 169 4.63 28.21 -18.05
CA THR A 169 4.20 29.62 -18.00
C THR A 169 3.27 30.01 -19.15
N GLN A 170 3.33 29.32 -20.28
CA GLN A 170 2.52 29.64 -21.47
C GLN A 170 1.57 28.50 -21.78
N HIS A 171 2.07 27.31 -22.13
CA HIS A 171 1.24 26.23 -22.66
C HIS A 171 0.19 25.74 -21.65
N ILE A 172 0.60 25.39 -20.43
CA ILE A 172 -0.34 24.94 -19.37
C ILE A 172 -1.32 26.06 -19.01
N VAL A 173 -0.85 27.30 -18.93
CA VAL A 173 -1.70 28.45 -18.59
C VAL A 173 -2.73 28.72 -19.69
N ASP A 174 -2.33 28.64 -20.95
CA ASP A 174 -3.20 28.80 -22.12
C ASP A 174 -4.25 27.68 -22.19
N ASP A 175 -3.87 26.44 -21.88
CA ASP A 175 -4.80 25.31 -21.82
C ASP A 175 -5.83 25.48 -20.70
N ILE A 176 -5.41 25.88 -19.49
CA ILE A 176 -6.32 26.20 -18.37
C ILE A 176 -7.25 27.37 -18.75
N ALA A 177 -6.72 28.42 -19.37
CA ALA A 177 -7.51 29.56 -19.81
C ALA A 177 -8.53 29.17 -20.90
N SER A 178 -8.14 28.28 -21.81
CA SER A 178 -9.02 27.69 -22.82
C SER A 178 -10.15 26.89 -22.17
N HIS A 179 -9.83 26.04 -21.20
CA HIS A 179 -10.81 25.27 -20.43
C HIS A 179 -11.82 26.19 -19.72
N PHE A 180 -11.37 27.25 -19.04
CA PHE A 180 -12.28 28.21 -18.40
C PHE A 180 -13.17 28.95 -19.42
N ARG A 181 -12.64 29.28 -20.60
CA ARG A 181 -13.42 29.90 -21.67
C ARG A 181 -14.49 28.95 -22.19
N LEU A 182 -14.16 27.68 -22.37
CA LEU A 182 -15.10 26.63 -22.77
C LEU A 182 -16.19 26.45 -21.71
N PHE A 183 -15.81 26.34 -20.43
CA PHE A 183 -16.74 26.25 -19.31
C PHE A 183 -17.72 27.43 -19.25
N ARG A 184 -17.23 28.66 -19.40
CA ARG A 184 -18.11 29.84 -19.41
C ARG A 184 -19.09 29.83 -20.57
N ARG A 185 -18.66 29.41 -21.77
CA ARG A 185 -19.54 29.26 -22.93
C ARG A 185 -20.58 28.17 -22.72
N ALA A 186 -20.20 27.04 -22.11
CA ALA A 186 -21.11 25.97 -21.75
C ALA A 186 -22.19 26.45 -20.77
N LYS A 187 -21.78 27.22 -19.76
CA LYS A 187 -22.70 27.84 -18.81
C LYS A 187 -23.69 28.79 -19.47
N GLU A 188 -23.22 29.68 -20.35
CA GLU A 188 -24.09 30.60 -21.09
C GLU A 188 -25.10 29.84 -21.97
N ARG A 189 -24.66 28.80 -22.68
CA ARG A 189 -25.53 28.01 -23.56
C ARG A 189 -26.50 27.11 -22.79
N ALA A 190 -26.09 26.58 -21.64
CA ALA A 190 -26.99 25.87 -20.73
C ALA A 190 -28.08 26.79 -20.19
N GLN A 191 -27.74 28.02 -19.79
CA GLN A 191 -28.70 29.03 -19.34
C GLN A 191 -29.72 29.41 -20.43
N LEU A 192 -29.26 29.53 -21.69
CA LEU A 192 -30.15 29.84 -22.81
C LEU A 192 -31.10 28.68 -23.15
N HIS A 193 -30.65 27.44 -23.01
CA HIS A 193 -31.42 26.26 -23.40
C HIS A 193 -32.37 25.75 -22.29
N TYR A 194 -31.91 25.78 -21.03
CA TYR A 194 -32.61 25.20 -19.88
C TYR A 194 -33.12 26.25 -18.88
N GLY A 195 -32.76 27.53 -19.05
CA GLY A 195 -33.08 28.62 -18.11
C GLY A 195 -32.09 28.74 -16.95
N GLU A 196 -32.43 29.51 -15.90
CA GLU A 196 -31.49 29.77 -14.79
C GLU A 196 -31.28 28.57 -13.84
N ASN A 197 -32.21 27.61 -13.82
CA ASN A 197 -32.20 26.47 -12.89
C ASN A 197 -31.84 25.15 -13.59
N TYR A 198 -30.70 25.11 -14.29
CA TYR A 198 -30.17 23.88 -14.88
C TYR A 198 -29.38 23.06 -13.84
N THR A 199 -29.37 21.75 -14.04
CA THR A 199 -28.66 20.77 -13.22
C THR A 199 -27.18 20.67 -13.60
N THR A 200 -26.34 20.14 -12.72
CA THR A 200 -24.91 19.90 -13.02
C THR A 200 -24.74 19.00 -14.25
N ASP A 201 -25.55 17.94 -14.36
CA ASP A 201 -25.48 16.98 -15.47
C ASP A 201 -25.83 17.64 -16.83
N GLU A 202 -26.79 18.56 -16.85
CA GLU A 202 -27.13 19.32 -18.07
C GLU A 202 -25.99 20.28 -18.47
N LEU A 203 -25.32 20.90 -17.49
CA LEU A 203 -24.14 21.73 -17.77
C LEU A 203 -22.98 20.90 -18.31
N GLU A 204 -22.74 19.74 -17.71
CA GLU A 204 -21.68 18.81 -18.09
C GLU A 204 -21.89 18.29 -19.52
N THR A 205 -23.12 17.91 -19.85
CA THR A 205 -23.51 17.52 -21.22
C THR A 205 -23.23 18.67 -22.20
N MET A 206 -23.65 19.89 -21.85
CA MET A 206 -23.42 21.08 -22.68
C MET A 206 -21.91 21.37 -22.87
N PHE A 207 -21.12 21.17 -21.81
CA PHE A 207 -19.68 21.36 -21.82
C PHE A 207 -18.99 20.42 -22.81
N PHE A 208 -19.28 19.11 -22.74
CA PHE A 208 -18.68 18.12 -23.63
C PHE A 208 -19.19 18.22 -25.07
N ASP A 209 -20.46 18.63 -25.28
CA ASP A 209 -20.98 18.93 -26.61
C ASP A 209 -20.20 20.08 -27.27
N LEU A 210 -19.94 21.16 -26.53
CA LEU A 210 -19.11 22.27 -27.02
C LEU A 210 -17.66 21.88 -27.25
N GLU A 211 -17.09 21.02 -26.40
CA GLU A 211 -15.75 20.48 -26.59
C GLU A 211 -15.65 19.76 -27.93
N LEU A 212 -16.62 18.88 -28.22
CA LEU A 212 -16.69 18.13 -29.47
C LEU A 212 -16.87 19.05 -30.68
N GLU A 213 -17.70 20.11 -30.57
CA GLU A 213 -17.86 21.12 -31.62
C GLU A 213 -16.53 21.87 -31.91
N MET A 214 -15.74 22.15 -30.87
CA MET A 214 -14.47 22.89 -30.99
C MET A 214 -13.31 22.04 -31.48
N GLU A 215 -13.12 20.85 -30.93
CA GLU A 215 -11.95 20.01 -31.21
C GLU A 215 -12.15 19.01 -32.35
N LYS A 216 -13.40 18.72 -32.72
CA LYS A 216 -13.86 17.90 -33.86
C LYS A 216 -13.39 16.44 -33.92
N CYS A 217 -12.30 16.09 -33.26
CA CYS A 217 -11.62 14.81 -33.41
C CYS A 217 -11.67 13.94 -32.14
N TYR A 218 -12.02 14.51 -30.99
CA TYR A 218 -12.08 13.78 -29.73
C TYR A 218 -12.96 14.52 -28.71
N CYS A 219 -13.45 13.79 -27.72
CA CYS A 219 -14.23 14.29 -26.59
C CYS A 219 -13.79 13.50 -25.35
N ARG A 220 -13.58 14.20 -24.24
CA ARG A 220 -13.08 13.59 -22.99
C ARG A 220 -14.19 13.18 -22.03
N ASP A 221 -15.46 13.23 -22.45
CA ASP A 221 -16.63 12.86 -21.64
C ASP A 221 -16.41 11.51 -20.92
N LEU A 222 -16.29 10.41 -21.67
CA LEU A 222 -16.16 9.07 -21.07
C LEU A 222 -14.98 8.94 -20.10
N VAL A 223 -13.84 9.59 -20.39
CA VAL A 223 -12.65 9.55 -19.52
C VAL A 223 -12.90 10.32 -18.23
N SER A 224 -13.68 11.39 -18.28
CA SER A 224 -13.95 12.27 -17.15
C SER A 224 -15.13 11.80 -16.30
N THR A 225 -16.12 11.14 -16.90
CA THR A 225 -17.39 10.76 -16.23
C THR A 225 -17.42 9.32 -15.77
N CYS A 226 -16.58 8.45 -16.35
CA CYS A 226 -16.61 7.01 -16.08
C CYS A 226 -15.26 6.51 -15.56
N SER A 227 -15.22 6.15 -14.26
CA SER A 227 -14.00 5.63 -13.59
C SER A 227 -13.33 4.44 -14.31
N HIS A 228 -14.09 3.61 -15.03
CA HIS A 228 -13.50 2.53 -15.83
C HIS A 228 -12.64 3.05 -16.99
N TYR A 229 -13.14 4.05 -17.73
CA TYR A 229 -12.44 4.65 -18.86
C TYR A 229 -11.30 5.55 -18.40
N GLU A 230 -11.50 6.31 -17.32
CA GLU A 230 -10.43 7.04 -16.64
C GLU A 230 -9.27 6.10 -16.28
N ASN A 231 -9.60 4.96 -15.66
CA ASN A 231 -8.60 4.01 -15.27
C ASN A 231 -7.86 3.42 -16.46
N ALA A 232 -8.57 3.04 -17.53
CA ALA A 232 -7.95 2.55 -18.76
C ALA A 232 -7.03 3.60 -19.40
N TYR A 233 -7.47 4.86 -19.47
CA TYR A 233 -6.68 5.97 -20.00
C TYR A 233 -5.35 6.14 -19.24
N PHE A 234 -5.38 6.14 -17.91
CA PHE A 234 -4.14 6.22 -17.13
C PHE A 234 -3.25 5.00 -17.30
N HIS A 235 -3.79 3.80 -17.54
CA HIS A 235 -2.97 2.64 -17.87
C HIS A 235 -2.26 2.79 -19.21
N ASP A 236 -2.92 3.32 -20.22
CA ASP A 236 -2.32 3.55 -21.54
C ASP A 236 -1.21 4.62 -21.45
N VAL A 237 -1.46 5.73 -20.74
CA VAL A 237 -0.45 6.75 -20.46
C VAL A 237 0.73 6.16 -19.70
N ALA A 238 0.46 5.36 -18.67
CA ALA A 238 1.49 4.70 -17.88
C ALA A 238 2.33 3.73 -18.71
N ASP A 239 1.74 2.96 -19.62
CA ASP A 239 2.49 2.06 -20.51
C ASP A 239 3.41 2.83 -21.46
N ILE A 240 2.97 3.98 -21.99
CA ILE A 240 3.80 4.87 -22.81
C ILE A 240 4.96 5.43 -21.98
N LEU A 241 4.68 5.95 -20.78
CA LEU A 241 5.71 6.49 -19.90
C LEU A 241 6.70 5.41 -19.47
N LEU A 242 6.24 4.22 -19.09
CA LEU A 242 7.12 3.11 -18.74
C LEU A 242 8.00 2.70 -19.92
N TYR A 243 7.46 2.70 -21.15
CA TYR A 243 8.24 2.43 -22.35
C TYR A 243 9.33 3.48 -22.61
N LEU A 244 9.03 4.76 -22.36
CA LEU A 244 9.96 5.87 -22.57
C LEU A 244 11.03 5.99 -21.47
N LEU A 245 10.67 5.68 -20.23
CA LEU A 245 11.48 5.96 -19.04
C LEU A 245 12.22 4.74 -18.49
N THR A 246 11.72 3.52 -18.76
CA THR A 246 12.32 2.30 -18.22
C THR A 246 13.40 1.78 -19.17
N PRO A 247 14.61 1.42 -18.67
CA PRO A 247 15.62 0.75 -19.47
C PRO A 247 15.07 -0.51 -20.16
N ALA A 248 15.58 -0.80 -21.36
CA ALA A 248 15.07 -1.90 -22.19
C ALA A 248 15.25 -3.28 -21.52
N GLU A 249 16.22 -3.44 -20.63
CA GLU A 249 16.41 -4.68 -19.87
C GLU A 249 15.25 -4.94 -18.90
N ASP A 250 14.81 -3.89 -18.21
CA ASP A 250 13.79 -3.96 -17.17
C ASP A 250 12.38 -3.96 -17.77
N PHE A 251 12.16 -3.20 -18.86
CA PHE A 251 10.87 -3.17 -19.57
C PHE A 251 10.47 -4.53 -20.17
N ARG A 252 11.46 -5.39 -20.49
CA ARG A 252 11.21 -6.77 -20.97
C ARG A 252 10.59 -7.67 -19.90
N SER A 253 10.73 -7.35 -18.63
CA SER A 253 10.13 -8.10 -17.53
C SER A 253 8.65 -7.78 -17.41
N ARG A 254 7.78 -8.65 -17.95
CA ARG A 254 6.32 -8.49 -17.87
C ARG A 254 5.81 -8.29 -16.44
N PRO A 255 6.18 -9.12 -15.44
CA PRO A 255 5.68 -8.94 -14.08
C PRO A 255 6.08 -7.60 -13.47
N PHE A 256 7.30 -7.13 -13.75
CA PHE A 256 7.79 -5.83 -13.30
C PHE A 256 6.99 -4.68 -13.91
N ARG A 257 6.75 -4.73 -15.23
CA ARG A 257 5.96 -3.71 -15.93
C ARG A 257 4.53 -3.64 -15.42
N PHE A 258 3.87 -4.79 -15.23
CA PHE A 258 2.52 -4.82 -14.66
C PHE A 258 2.49 -4.22 -13.25
N LEU A 259 3.43 -4.63 -12.39
CA LEU A 259 3.48 -4.12 -11.02
C LEU A 259 3.70 -2.60 -10.98
N LEU A 260 4.66 -2.08 -11.74
CA LEU A 260 4.92 -0.65 -11.80
C LEU A 260 3.73 0.13 -12.35
N ARG A 261 3.10 -0.37 -13.40
CA ARG A 261 1.92 0.27 -13.99
C ARG A 261 0.77 0.38 -12.99
N GLU A 262 0.46 -0.71 -12.28
CA GLU A 262 -0.59 -0.72 -11.26
C GLU A 262 -0.27 0.24 -10.11
N ILE A 263 0.98 0.27 -9.64
CA ILE A 263 1.41 1.20 -8.58
C ILE A 263 1.27 2.63 -9.07
N TYR A 264 1.79 2.95 -10.25
CA TYR A 264 1.75 4.29 -10.81
C TYR A 264 0.31 4.77 -11.00
N VAL A 265 -0.56 3.97 -11.62
CA VAL A 265 -1.95 4.36 -11.87
C VAL A 265 -2.75 4.44 -10.56
N LYS A 266 -2.76 3.37 -9.76
CA LYS A 266 -3.67 3.24 -8.61
C LYS A 266 -3.19 3.97 -7.36
N ARG A 267 -1.88 4.17 -7.20
CA ARG A 267 -1.31 4.79 -5.99
C ARG A 267 -0.81 6.20 -6.21
N MET A 268 -0.53 6.60 -7.44
CA MET A 268 -0.01 7.94 -7.73
C MET A 268 -1.00 8.76 -8.55
N MET A 269 -1.35 8.31 -9.77
CA MET A 269 -2.14 9.13 -10.70
C MET A 269 -3.57 9.35 -10.22
N LEU A 270 -4.35 8.29 -9.95
CA LEU A 270 -5.74 8.47 -9.51
C LEU A 270 -5.84 9.34 -8.25
N PRO A 271 -5.12 9.05 -7.15
CA PRO A 271 -5.21 9.89 -5.96
C PRO A 271 -4.75 11.34 -6.18
N LEU A 272 -3.77 11.55 -7.06
CA LEU A 272 -3.31 12.89 -7.43
C LEU A 272 -4.40 13.66 -8.16
N PHE A 273 -5.05 13.06 -9.17
CA PHE A 273 -6.10 13.72 -9.93
C PHE A 273 -7.38 13.90 -9.13
N ASP A 274 -7.74 12.95 -8.27
CA ASP A 274 -8.83 13.10 -7.29
C ASP A 274 -8.58 14.31 -6.38
N MET A 275 -7.35 14.43 -5.86
CA MET A 275 -6.94 15.55 -5.00
C MET A 275 -6.94 16.88 -5.75
N LEU A 276 -6.42 16.92 -6.99
CA LEU A 276 -6.38 18.15 -7.80
C LEU A 276 -7.76 18.60 -8.25
N SER A 277 -8.70 17.67 -8.40
CA SER A 277 -10.09 17.94 -8.82
C SER A 277 -11.01 18.26 -7.65
N ASP A 278 -10.55 18.05 -6.41
CA ASP A 278 -11.30 18.39 -5.21
C ASP A 278 -11.43 19.93 -5.07
N PRO A 279 -12.65 20.49 -5.11
CA PRO A 279 -12.87 21.92 -4.97
C PRO A 279 -12.32 22.48 -3.65
N ASP A 280 -12.35 21.71 -2.55
CA ASP A 280 -11.79 22.15 -1.27
C ASP A 280 -10.26 22.27 -1.34
N PHE A 281 -9.61 21.33 -2.02
CA PHE A 281 -8.16 21.39 -2.23
C PHE A 281 -7.78 22.59 -3.09
N ILE A 282 -8.48 22.83 -4.21
CA ILE A 282 -8.27 23.99 -5.08
C ILE A 282 -8.48 25.29 -4.28
N ASN A 283 -9.61 25.42 -3.57
CA ASN A 283 -9.94 26.62 -2.81
C ASN A 283 -8.90 26.92 -1.74
N ARG A 284 -8.45 25.91 -0.99
CA ARG A 284 -7.39 26.08 0.02
C ARG A 284 -6.07 26.48 -0.61
N SER A 285 -5.74 25.90 -1.76
CA SER A 285 -4.51 26.22 -2.50
C SER A 285 -4.50 27.67 -2.96
N ILE A 286 -5.63 28.20 -3.44
CA ILE A 286 -5.77 29.60 -3.86
C ILE A 286 -5.71 30.56 -2.67
N ILE A 287 -6.37 30.23 -1.54
CA ILE A 287 -6.42 31.10 -0.36
C ILE A 287 -5.07 31.23 0.35
N TRP A 288 -4.25 30.17 0.31
CA TRP A 288 -2.93 30.14 0.97
C TRP A 288 -1.78 30.70 0.11
N LEU A 289 -2.03 30.96 -1.18
CA LEU A 289 -1.11 31.67 -2.08
C LEU A 289 -1.34 33.18 -1.99
#